data_AF-A0A535DPG4-F1
#
_entry.id   AF-A0A535DPG4-F1
#
_cell.length_a   1.000
_cell.length_b   1.000
_cell.length_c   1.000
_cell.angle_alpha   90.00
_cell.angle_beta   90.00
_cell.angle_gamma   90.00
#
_symmetry.space_group_name_H-M   'P 1'
#
loop_
_entity.id
_entity.type
_entity.pdbx_description
1 polymer ?
#
loop_
_entity_poly.entity_id
_entity_poly.type
_entity_poly.pdbx_seq_one_letter_code
_entity_poly.pdbx_strand_id
1 'polypeptide(L)'
;MARMIRKQIYIAPEQEKLLKQRSKESGLSEAALIREYIAEGVHRRCAAERKKAWEEALAFMEERAKMKVPQTGRTWTRDELYEERFERYSR
;
A
#
# COMPACT_ATOMS: atom_id res chain seq x y z
N MET A 1 -20.60 21.05 -2.86
CA MET A 1 -20.43 20.36 -1.56
C MET A 1 -20.52 18.86 -1.80
N ALA A 2 -19.54 18.07 -1.36
CA ALA A 2 -19.60 16.61 -1.52
C ALA A 2 -20.83 16.04 -0.79
N ARG A 3 -21.51 15.07 -1.41
CA ARG A 3 -22.68 14.40 -0.80
C ARG A 3 -22.24 13.63 0.45
N MET A 4 -22.67 14.09 1.63
CA MET A 4 -22.39 13.41 2.90
C MET A 4 -23.53 12.45 3.27
N ILE A 5 -23.18 11.29 3.83
CA ILE A 5 -24.14 10.30 4.36
C ILE A 5 -24.15 10.40 5.88
N ARG A 6 -25.32 10.61 6.49
CA ARG A 6 -25.46 10.63 7.95
C ARG A 6 -25.28 9.22 8.49
N LYS A 7 -24.34 9.06 9.43
CA LYS A 7 -24.11 7.80 10.15
C LYS A 7 -24.32 8.03 11.66
N GLN A 8 -24.97 7.08 12.33
CA GLN A 8 -25.02 6.99 13.79
C GLN A 8 -24.19 5.78 14.23
N ILE A 9 -23.38 5.95 15.26
CA ILE A 9 -22.50 4.92 15.83
C ILE A 9 -22.57 5.00 17.36
N TYR A 10 -22.39 3.85 18.01
CA TYR A 10 -22.15 3.79 19.45
C TYR A 10 -20.65 3.78 19.68
N ILE A 11 -20.19 4.54 20.66
CA ILE A 11 -18.78 4.63 21.09
C ILE A 11 -18.70 4.49 22.59
N ALA A 12 -17.53 4.08 23.09
CA ALA A 12 -17.31 3.96 24.52
C ALA A 12 -17.22 5.35 25.20
N PRO A 13 -17.57 5.49 26.49
CA PRO A 13 -17.45 6.77 27.21
C PRO A 13 -16.06 7.40 27.17
N GLU A 14 -15.00 6.58 27.13
CA GLU A 14 -13.62 7.02 27.03
C GLU A 14 -13.32 7.62 25.65
N GLN A 15 -13.90 7.06 24.59
CA GLN A 15 -13.75 7.55 23.22
C GLN A 15 -14.47 8.89 23.04
N GLU A 16 -15.65 9.06 23.64
CA GLU A 16 -16.38 10.34 23.68
C GLU A 16 -15.56 11.44 24.36
N LYS A 17 -14.95 11.15 25.52
CA LYS A 17 -14.07 12.09 26.23
C LYS A 17 -12.88 12.51 25.36
N LEU A 18 -12.23 11.53 24.73
CA LEU A 18 -11.08 11.77 23.85
C LEU A 18 -11.48 12.60 22.62
N LEU A 19 -12.62 12.29 22.00
CA LEU A 19 -13.11 12.99 20.82
C LEU A 19 -13.39 14.47 21.11
N LYS A 20 -14.05 14.75 22.24
CA LYS A 20 -14.29 16.11 22.73
C LYS A 20 -13.01 16.87 23.02
N GLN A 21 -12.05 16.22 23.68
CA GLN A 21 -10.75 16.83 23.96
C GLN A 21 -10.04 17.20 22.66
N ARG A 22 -9.90 16.25 21.73
CA ARG A 22 -9.25 16.47 20.44
C ARG A 22 -9.97 17.52 19.59
N SER A 23 -11.30 17.57 19.63
CA SER A 23 -12.08 18.59 18.94
C SER A 23 -11.72 20.00 19.42
N LYS A 24 -11.56 20.18 20.73
CA LYS A 24 -11.13 21.45 21.32
C LYS A 24 -9.69 21.80 20.96
N GLU A 25 -8.78 20.84 21.03
CA GLU A 25 -7.35 21.04 20.74
C GLU A 25 -7.10 21.41 19.27
N SER A 26 -7.83 20.76 18.35
CA SER A 26 -7.69 20.97 16.90
C SER A 26 -8.53 22.11 16.34
N GLY A 27 -9.51 22.61 17.11
CA GLY A 27 -10.51 23.58 16.62
C GLY A 27 -11.48 23.01 15.57
N LEU A 28 -11.42 21.71 15.29
CA LEU A 28 -12.28 21.02 14.35
C LEU A 28 -13.51 20.44 15.05
N SER A 29 -14.65 20.38 14.35
CA SER A 29 -15.81 19.64 14.86
C SER A 29 -15.49 18.16 15.05
N GLU A 30 -16.14 17.51 16.01
CA GLU A 30 -16.02 16.06 16.25
C GLU A 30 -16.27 15.24 14.97
N ALA A 31 -17.26 15.62 14.17
CA ALA A 31 -17.56 14.96 12.90
C ALA A 31 -16.45 15.14 11.86
N ALA A 32 -15.75 16.28 11.85
CA ALA A 32 -14.60 16.51 10.98
C ALA A 32 -13.42 15.65 11.39
N LEU A 33 -13.13 15.57 12.70
CA LEU A 33 -12.10 14.68 13.23
C LEU A 33 -12.37 13.22 12.90
N ILE A 34 -13.60 12.73 13.09
CA ILE A 34 -13.95 11.34 12.75
C ILE A 34 -13.64 11.07 11.27
N ARG A 35 -14.00 11.99 10.36
CA ARG A 35 -13.70 11.82 8.93
C ARG A 35 -12.20 11.80 8.65
N GLU A 36 -11.44 12.69 9.28
CA GLU A 36 -9.99 12.75 9.15
C GLU A 36 -9.32 11.46 9.64
N TYR A 37 -9.68 10.97 10.83
CA TYR A 37 -9.16 9.71 11.35
C TYR A 37 -9.53 8.50 10.50
N ILE A 38 -10.74 8.48 9.92
CA ILE A 38 -11.13 7.43 8.96
C ILE A 38 -10.23 7.48 7.73
N ALA A 39 -9.99 8.66 7.15
CA ALA A 39 -9.10 8.82 6.01
C ALA A 39 -7.65 8.42 6.34
N GLU A 40 -7.11 8.90 7.45
CA GLU A 40 -5.77 8.53 7.92
C GLU A 40 -5.62 7.04 8.22
N GLY A 41 -6.65 6.40 8.78
CA GLY A 41 -6.65 4.97 9.08
C GLY A 41 -6.42 4.13 7.83
N VAL A 42 -7.07 4.52 6.72
CA VAL A 42 -6.86 3.89 5.40
C VAL A 42 -5.42 4.11 4.93
N HIS A 43 -4.92 5.35 5.00
CA HIS A 43 -3.56 5.66 4.55
C HIS A 43 -2.47 4.95 5.37
N ARG A 44 -2.63 4.86 6.70
CA ARG A 44 -1.70 4.15 7.60
C ARG A 44 -1.63 2.66 7.30
N ARG A 45 -2.79 2.01 7.07
CA ARG A 45 -2.82 0.59 6.71
C ARG A 45 -2.06 0.34 5.40
N CYS A 46 -2.32 1.14 4.37
CA CYS A 46 -1.60 1.02 3.10
C CYS A 46 -0.09 1.32 3.24
N ALA A 47 0.30 2.23 4.14
CA ALA A 47 1.72 2.51 4.38
C ALA A 47 2.44 1.33 5.05
N ALA A 48 1.80 0.67 6.03
CA ALA A 48 2.33 -0.52 6.67
C ALA A 48 2.46 -1.70 5.69
N GLU A 49 1.43 -1.93 4.87
CA GLU A 49 1.45 -2.97 3.83
C GLU A 49 2.55 -2.70 2.79
N ARG A 50 2.73 -1.45 2.35
CA ARG A 50 3.82 -1.06 1.44
C ARG A 50 5.20 -1.28 2.06
N LYS A 51 5.39 -0.92 3.33
CA LYS A 51 6.66 -1.13 4.02
C LYS A 51 7.01 -2.62 4.08
N LYS A 52 6.04 -3.46 4.43
CA LYS A 52 6.21 -4.92 4.46
C LYS A 52 6.57 -5.48 3.08
N ALA A 53 5.86 -5.07 2.03
CA ALA A 53 6.17 -5.48 0.66
C ALA A 53 7.58 -5.05 0.21
N TRP A 54 8.04 -3.89 0.66
CA TRP A 54 9.40 -3.41 0.38
C TRP A 54 10.48 -4.24 1.09
N GLU A 55 10.25 -4.60 2.36
CA GLU A 55 11.15 -5.47 3.12
C GLU A 55 11.23 -6.88 2.49
N GLU A 56 10.11 -7.43 2.04
CA GLU A 56 10.06 -8.71 1.31
C GLU A 56 10.85 -8.64 -0.02
N ALA A 57 10.70 -7.54 -0.77
CA ALA A 57 11.44 -7.33 -2.01
C ALA A 57 12.95 -7.20 -1.78
N LEU A 58 13.37 -6.49 -0.73
CA LEU A 58 14.78 -6.37 -0.35
C LEU A 58 15.38 -7.73 0.02
N ALA A 59 14.68 -8.50 0.87
CA ALA A 59 15.12 -9.84 1.25
C ALA A 59 15.25 -10.74 0.01
N PHE A 60 14.28 -10.70 -0.91
CA PHE A 60 14.36 -11.43 -2.17
C PHE A 60 15.58 -11.03 -3.01
N MET A 61 15.86 -9.73 -3.15
CA MET A 61 17.00 -9.24 -3.92
C MET A 61 18.34 -9.64 -3.29
N GLU A 62 18.45 -9.61 -1.96
CA GLU A 62 19.63 -10.07 -1.23
C GLU A 62 19.87 -11.57 -1.42
N GLU A 63 18.83 -12.40 -1.29
CA GLU A 63 18.92 -13.84 -1.55
C GLU A 63 19.32 -14.13 -3.00
N ARG A 64 18.77 -13.37 -3.96
CA ARG A 64 19.17 -13.46 -5.37
C ARG A 64 20.61 -13.05 -5.61
N ALA A 65 21.11 -12.02 -4.93
CA ALA A 65 22.48 -11.55 -5.06
C ALA A 65 23.50 -12.57 -4.54
N LYS A 66 23.11 -13.40 -3.55
CA LYS A 66 23.94 -14.50 -3.04
C LYS A 66 24.09 -15.66 -4.05
N MET A 67 23.18 -15.78 -5.02
CA MET A 67 23.27 -16.83 -6.04
C MET A 67 24.44 -16.57 -6.97
N LYS A 68 25.42 -17.48 -6.96
CA LYS A 68 26.50 -17.49 -7.96
C LYS A 68 26.00 -18.13 -9.25
N VAL A 69 25.31 -17.33 -10.07
CA VAL A 69 24.92 -17.76 -11.42
C VAL A 69 26.13 -17.60 -12.35
N PRO A 70 26.56 -18.66 -13.05
CA PRO A 70 27.62 -18.56 -14.05
C PRO A 70 27.30 -17.44 -15.03
N GLN A 71 28.18 -16.43 -15.12
CA GLN A 71 28.11 -15.41 -16.17
C GLN A 71 28.62 -16.00 -17.48
N THR A 72 28.07 -17.14 -17.89
CA THR A 72 28.17 -17.60 -19.28
C THR A 72 27.44 -16.53 -20.09
N GLY A 73 28.12 -15.94 -21.08
CA GLY A 73 27.51 -14.97 -21.97
C GLY A 73 26.15 -15.47 -22.48
N ARG A 74 25.25 -14.53 -22.83
CA ARG A 74 23.94 -14.90 -23.36
C ARG A 74 24.15 -15.82 -24.57
N THR A 75 23.57 -17.01 -24.54
CA THR A 75 23.57 -17.97 -25.67
C THR A 75 22.53 -17.64 -26.72
N TRP A 76 21.69 -16.64 -26.43
CA TRP A 76 20.60 -16.18 -27.29
C TRP A 76 20.84 -14.73 -27.71
N THR A 77 20.44 -14.43 -28.94
CA THR A 77 20.34 -13.07 -29.45
C THR A 77 18.96 -12.50 -29.16
N ARG A 78 18.85 -11.17 -29.19
CA ARG A 78 17.58 -10.48 -28.96
C ARG A 78 16.53 -10.93 -29.98
N ASP A 79 16.93 -11.08 -31.23
CA ASP A 79 16.02 -11.32 -32.36
C ASP A 79 15.46 -12.75 -32.31
N GLU A 80 16.29 -13.75 -31.99
CA GLU A 80 15.83 -15.14 -31.74
C GLU A 80 14.73 -15.23 -30.65
N LEU A 81 14.85 -14.42 -29.59
CA LEU A 81 13.92 -14.41 -28.48
C LEU A 81 12.57 -13.75 -28.86
N TYR A 82 12.60 -12.77 -29.77
CA TYR A 82 11.39 -12.19 -30.33
C TYR A 82 10.75 -13.13 -31.35
N GLU A 83 11.53 -13.79 -32.21
CA GLU A 83 11.05 -14.76 -33.19
C GLU A 83 10.30 -15.91 -32.50
N GLU A 84 10.91 -16.54 -31.47
CA GLU A 84 10.27 -17.61 -30.67
C GLU A 84 8.98 -17.11 -29.98
N ARG A 85 8.98 -15.85 -29.51
CA ARG A 85 7.79 -15.25 -28.90
C ARG A 85 6.69 -15.02 -29.93
N PHE A 86 7.00 -14.50 -31.12
CA PHE A 86 6.01 -14.24 -32.17
C PHE A 86 5.42 -15.55 -32.69
N GLU A 87 6.22 -16.60 -32.88
CA GLU A 87 5.75 -17.94 -33.26
C GLU A 87 4.82 -18.58 -32.23
N ARG A 88 5.05 -18.31 -30.94
CA ARG A 88 4.21 -18.81 -29.83
C ARG A 88 2.80 -18.19 -29.82
N TYR A 89 2.64 -16.97 -30.34
CA TYR A 89 1.36 -16.24 -30.39
C TYR A 89 0.72 -16.21 -31.78
N SER A 90 1.38 -16.75 -32.81
CA SER A 90 0.87 -16.82 -34.18
C SER A 90 0.15 -18.14 -34.51
N ARG A 91 -0.26 -18.91 -33.51
CA ARG A 91 -0.94 -20.20 -33.66
C ARG A 91 -2.32 -20.19 -32.99
#